data_AF-A0A4Y2HSS2-F1
#
_entry.id   AF-A0A4Y2HSS2-F1
#
_cell.length_a   1.000
_cell.length_b   1.000
_cell.length_c   1.000
_cell.angle_alpha   90.00
_cell.angle_beta   90.00
_cell.angle_gamma   90.00
#
_symmetry.space_group_name_H-M   'P 1'
#
loop_
_entity.id
_entity.type
_entity.pdbx_description
1 polymer ?
#
loop_
_entity_poly.entity_id
_entity_poly.type
_entity_poly.pdbx_seq_one_letter_code
_entity_poly.pdbx_strand_id
1 'polypeptide(L)' 'MSTIPVTVKPHATLNSSKGVISCGELLNESEEKITEELKSQGVIHVRRLTIRRDGQLLNTKHLI' A
#
# COMPACT_ATOMS: atom_id res chain seq x y z
N MET A 1 41.39 -15.91 -2.83
CA MET A 1 40.18 -15.07 -2.71
C MET A 1 39.79 -15.06 -1.24
N SER A 2 40.06 -13.95 -0.54
CA SER A 2 39.73 -13.83 0.89
C SER A 2 38.28 -13.36 1.03
N THR A 3 37.41 -14.20 1.59
CA THR A 3 36.01 -13.86 1.83
C THR A 3 35.87 -13.25 3.23
N ILE A 4 35.69 -11.94 3.31
CA ILE A 4 35.37 -11.26 4.56
C ILE A 4 33.88 -11.54 4.87
N PRO A 5 33.55 -12.08 6.05
CA PRO A 5 32.15 -12.31 6.41
C PRO A 5 31.43 -10.97 6.61
N VAL A 6 30.33 -10.77 5.88
CA VAL A 6 29.46 -9.60 5.99
C VAL A 6 28.11 -10.04 6.57
N THR A 7 27.66 -9.37 7.63
CA THR A 7 26.34 -9.61 8.24
C THR A 7 25.34 -8.60 7.69
N VAL A 8 24.32 -9.08 6.99
CA VAL A 8 23.21 -8.26 6.50
C VAL A 8 22.05 -8.33 7.51
N LYS A 9 21.48 -7.18 7.87
CA LYS A 9 20.26 -7.08 8.68
C LYS A 9 19.27 -6.15 7.97
N PRO A 10 17.95 -6.38 8.09
CA PRO A 10 16.95 -5.43 7.62
C PRO A 10 17.17 -4.04 8.23
N HIS A 11 16.90 -3.00 7.46
CA HIS A 11 16.96 -1.64 7.97
C HIS A 11 15.87 -1.43 9.03
N ALA A 12 16.21 -0.80 10.17
CA ALA A 12 15.31 -0.68 11.32
C ALA A 12 14.00 0.07 11.00
N THR A 13 14.02 0.99 10.03
CA THR A 13 12.89 1.88 9.71
C THR A 13 12.49 1.92 8.24
N LEU A 14 13.29 1.33 7.34
CA LEU A 14 13.10 1.43 5.89
C LEU A 14 12.80 0.05 5.29
N ASN A 15 11.78 -0.57 5.87
CA ASN A 15 11.33 -1.94 5.57
C ASN A 15 9.98 -1.98 4.85
N SER A 16 9.46 -0.83 4.42
CA SER A 16 8.20 -0.71 3.68
C SER A 16 8.40 -0.03 2.33
N SER A 17 7.51 -0.36 1.40
CA SER A 17 7.39 0.32 0.10
C SER A 17 5.93 0.69 -0.11
N LYS A 18 5.68 1.72 -0.93
CA LYS A 18 4.32 2.15 -1.30
C LYS A 18 4.03 1.70 -2.72
N GLY A 19 2.87 1.08 -2.91
CA GLY A 19 2.36 0.70 -4.23
C GLY A 19 1.25 1.63 -4.68
N VAL A 20 0.78 1.45 -5.93
CA VAL A 20 -0.47 2.06 -6.38
C VAL A 20 -1.32 0.99 -7.06
N ILE A 21 -2.58 0.88 -6.68
CA ILE A 21 -3.57 0.01 -7.31
C ILE A 21 -4.61 0.88 -7.98
N SER A 22 -4.94 0.59 -9.24
CA SER A 22 -6.01 1.24 -9.99
C SER A 22 -7.02 0.20 -10.44
N CYS A 23 -8.01 -0.10 -9.61
CA CYS A 23 -9.03 -1.11 -9.90
C CYS A 23 -10.44 -0.57 -9.67
N GLY A 24 -11.28 -0.60 -10.71
CA GLY A 24 -12.65 -0.06 -10.64
C GLY A 24 -13.57 -0.84 -9.71
N GLU A 25 -13.37 -2.16 -9.61
CA GLU A 25 -14.16 -3.05 -8.75
C GLU A 25 -13.99 -2.71 -7.27
N LEU A 26 -12.82 -2.17 -6.90
CA LEU A 26 -12.53 -1.76 -5.53
C LEU A 26 -13.11 -0.39 -5.17
N LEU A 27 -13.84 0.31 -6.06
CA LEU A 27 -14.30 1.68 -5.80
C LEU A 27 -15.21 1.78 -4.56
N ASN A 28 -16.05 0.77 -4.35
CA ASN A 28 -17.07 0.75 -3.30
C ASN A 28 -16.65 -0.06 -2.07
N GLU A 29 -15.47 -0.68 -2.12
CA GLU A 29 -14.95 -1.50 -1.02
C GLU A 29 -14.27 -0.62 0.03
N SER A 30 -14.38 -1.01 1.30
CA SER A 30 -13.74 -0.27 2.39
C SER A 30 -12.24 -0.57 2.47
N GLU A 31 -11.44 0.39 2.97
CA GLU A 31 -9.99 0.22 3.11
C GLU A 31 -9.64 -0.93 4.07
N GLU A 32 -10.46 -1.15 5.10
CA GLU A 32 -10.28 -2.22 6.08
C GLU A 32 -10.44 -3.60 5.44
N LYS A 33 -11.49 -3.78 4.62
CA LYS A 33 -11.72 -5.04 3.90
C LYS A 33 -10.59 -5.32 2.92
N ILE A 34 -10.17 -4.32 2.15
CA ILE A 34 -9.05 -4.49 1.20
C ILE A 34 -7.75 -4.84 1.94
N THR A 35 -7.48 -4.18 3.07
CA THR A 35 -6.28 -4.44 3.87
C THR A 35 -6.28 -5.87 4.43
N GLU A 36 -7.42 -6.36 4.94
CA GLU A 36 -7.49 -7.71 5.52
C GLU A 36 -7.31 -8.80 4.45
N GLU A 37 -7.93 -8.64 3.27
CA GLU A 37 -7.79 -9.60 2.16
C GLU A 37 -6.36 -9.62 1.58
N LEU A 38 -5.68 -8.47 1.51
CA LEU A 38 -4.31 -8.35 0.99
C LEU A 38 -3.21 -8.59 2.02
N LYS A 39 -3.57 -8.83 3.29
CA LYS A 39 -2.63 -9.07 4.39
C LYS A 39 -1.70 -10.25 4.13
N SER A 40 -2.21 -11.29 3.45
CA SER A 40 -1.43 -12.46 3.02
C SER A 40 -0.30 -12.11 2.03
N GLN A 41 -0.43 -11.00 1.32
CA GLN A 41 0.56 -10.47 0.36
C GLN A 41 1.55 -9.48 1.02
N GLY A 42 1.47 -9.28 2.34
CA GLY A 42 2.34 -8.35 3.06
C GLY A 42 1.89 -6.89 3.00
N VAL A 43 0.65 -6.61 2.60
CA VAL A 43 0.07 -5.26 2.69
C VAL A 43 -0.26 -4.96 4.15
N ILE A 44 0.29 -3.85 4.66
CA ILE A 44 0.12 -3.42 6.05
C ILE A 44 -0.82 -2.22 6.20
N HIS A 45 -1.07 -1.50 5.11
CA HIS A 45 -1.87 -0.30 5.09
C HIS A 45 -2.38 -0.05 3.67
N VAL A 46 -3.62 0.39 3.55
CA VAL A 46 -4.26 0.83 2.31
C VAL A 46 -4.87 2.19 2.57
N ARG A 47 -4.71 3.11 1.61
CA ARG A 47 -5.35 4.42 1.64
C ARG A 47 -5.96 4.75 0.28
N ARG A 48 -7.23 5.12 0.26
CA ARG A 48 -7.93 5.59 -0.94
C ARG A 48 -7.58 7.04 -1.23
N LEU A 49 -7.27 7.30 -2.49
CA LEU A 49 -7.15 8.66 -2.99
C LEU A 49 -8.55 9.20 -3.26
N THR A 50 -8.82 10.36 -2.67
CA THR A 50 -10.02 11.14 -2.93
C THR A 50 -9.67 12.37 -3.76
N ILE A 51 -10.60 12.79 -4.61
CA ILE A 51 -10.48 14.03 -5.39
C ILE A 51 -11.57 14.99 -4.96
N ARG A 52 -11.28 16.29 -5.06
CA ARG A 52 -12.30 17.32 -4.83
C ARG A 52 -12.82 17.81 -6.18
N ARG A 53 -14.12 17.67 -6.42
CA ARG A 53 -14.81 18.18 -7.62
C ARG A 53 -16.09 18.89 -7.17
N ASP A 54 -16.30 20.10 -7.66
CA ASP A 54 -17.47 20.93 -7.33
C ASP A 54 -17.70 21.10 -5.82
N GLY A 55 -16.60 21.25 -5.07
CA GLY A 55 -16.62 21.40 -3.61
C GLY A 55 -16.77 20.10 -2.82
N GLN A 56 -17.14 18.99 -3.46
CA GLN A 56 -17.35 17.68 -2.83
C GLN A 56 -16.11 16.77 -2.92
N LEU A 57 -15.89 15.95 -1.89
CA LEU A 57 -14.89 14.89 -1.88
C LEU A 57 -15.46 13.63 -2.51
N LEU A 58 -14.81 13.13 -3.56
CA LEU A 58 -15.20 11.95 -4.30
C LEU A 58 -14.13 10.87 -4.18
N ASN A 59 -14.58 9.65 -3.93
CA ASN A 59 -13.72 8.47 -3.93
C ASN A 59 -13.22 8.17 -5.35
N THR A 60 -11.97 7.70 -5.46
CA THR A 60 -11.43 7.21 -6.73
C THR A 60 -11.14 5.71 -6.67
N LYS A 61 -10.87 5.14 -7.84
CA LYS A 61 -10.38 3.77 -8.01
C LYS A 61 -8.91 3.57 -7.61
N HIS A 62 -8.23 4.63 -7.16
CA HIS A 62 -6.81 4.62 -6.88
C HIS A 62 -6.55 4.46 -5.37
N LEU A 63 -5.71 3.48 -5.04
CA LEU A 63 -5.30 3.13 -3.67
C LEU A 63 -3.77 3.18 -3.57
N ILE A 64 -3.24 3.57 -2.41
CA ILE A 64 -1.82 3.56 -2.05
C ILE A 64 -1.59 2.65 -0.85
#